data_AF-A0A660YLW9-F1
#
_entry.id   AF-A0A660YLW9-F1
#
_cell.length_a   1.000
_cell.length_b   1.000
_cell.length_c   1.000
_cell.angle_alpha   90.00
_cell.angle_beta   90.00
_cell.angle_gamma   90.00
#
_symmetry.space_group_name_H-M   'P 1'
#
loop_
_entity.id
_entity.type
_entity.pdbx_description
1 polymer ?
#
loop_
_entity_poly.entity_id
_entity_poly.type
_entity_poly.pdbx_seq_one_letter_code
_entity_poly.pdbx_strand_id
1 'polypeptide(L)'
;MTSRERVRLAIQHREPDRVPLDLGATPVTGIAASTYAELRQALGFAPTPVKVWEPFQILAEVELEVLQKLGVDVIGLNSPVTMFGYRNENWKPWKLFDGTEVLVGEKFVVREDEKGDILIYPQGDTSVPPSGRLPKGGFYFDAIIRQQPIDEAHLDPQEFAEQYTLYTDEDLEYFQRTVDQLYYNTDLSIVGGFWQGGFGDIAQVPGPGLKHPKGIRDPQEWYIAHVTHPNYIYEIFAIQCEVALENLKLYYQAVGDKIDV
;
A
#
# COMPACT_ATOMS: atom_id res chain seq x y z
N MET A 1 21.02 2.14 23.23
CA MET A 1 20.81 2.64 21.86
C MET A 1 19.32 2.59 21.60
N THR A 2 18.72 3.72 21.21
CA THR A 2 17.32 3.74 20.75
C THR A 2 17.19 3.02 19.42
N SER A 3 15.97 2.68 19.01
CA SER A 3 15.71 2.06 17.72
C SER A 3 16.13 2.96 16.55
N ARG A 4 15.85 4.26 16.63
CA ARG A 4 16.30 5.26 15.66
C ARG A 4 17.83 5.38 15.60
N GLU A 5 18.52 5.42 16.73
CA GLU A 5 20.00 5.41 16.76
C GLU A 5 20.57 4.16 16.10
N ARG A 6 19.96 3.00 16.38
CA ARG A 6 20.35 1.69 15.85
C ARG A 6 20.23 1.64 14.33
N VAL A 7 19.09 2.06 13.79
CA VAL A 7 18.85 2.09 12.35
C VAL A 7 19.79 3.10 11.66
N ARG A 8 19.94 4.30 12.21
CA ARG A 8 20.85 5.33 11.65
C ARG A 8 22.30 4.87 11.59
N LEU A 9 22.80 4.18 12.62
CA LEU A 9 24.15 3.62 12.60
C LEU A 9 24.30 2.55 11.50
N ALA A 10 23.31 1.66 11.37
CA ALA A 10 23.33 0.62 10.36
C ALA A 10 23.33 1.18 8.92
N ILE A 11 22.50 2.20 8.64
CA ILE A 11 22.47 2.90 7.34
C ILE A 11 23.81 3.59 7.04
N GLN A 12 24.49 4.09 8.07
CA GLN A 12 25.83 4.67 7.95
C GLN A 12 26.96 3.62 7.89
N HIS A 13 26.64 2.33 7.74
CA HIS A 13 27.59 1.22 7.73
C HIS A 13 28.46 1.16 9.00
N ARG A 14 27.90 1.51 10.15
CA ARG A 14 28.53 1.38 11.47
C ARG A 14 27.82 0.30 12.27
N GLU A 15 28.60 -0.53 12.98
CA GLU A 15 28.05 -1.62 13.78
C GLU A 15 27.18 -1.09 14.95
N PRO A 16 25.87 -1.39 14.96
CA PRO A 16 25.00 -1.05 16.08
C PRO A 16 25.08 -2.10 17.20
N ASP A 17 24.30 -1.93 18.27
CA ASP A 17 24.22 -2.90 19.37
C ASP A 17 23.54 -4.23 19.00
N ARG A 18 22.72 -4.25 17.94
CA ARG A 18 22.16 -5.44 17.28
C ARG A 18 21.64 -5.09 15.88
N VAL A 19 21.39 -6.10 15.05
CA VAL A 19 20.76 -5.93 13.73
C VAL A 19 19.37 -5.27 13.89
N PRO A 20 19.07 -4.17 13.16
CA PRO A 20 17.73 -3.58 13.17
C PRO A 20 16.66 -4.53 12.65
N LEU A 21 15.46 -4.48 13.25
CA LEU A 21 14.32 -5.32 12.88
C LEU A 21 13.16 -4.51 12.31
N ASP A 22 12.58 -4.97 11.20
CA ASP A 22 11.30 -4.50 10.64
C ASP A 22 10.23 -5.59 10.69
N LEU A 23 9.02 -5.19 11.09
CA LEU A 23 7.77 -5.93 10.95
C LEU A 23 6.63 -4.93 10.80
N GLY A 24 6.03 -4.87 9.62
CA GLY A 24 4.82 -4.08 9.36
C GLY A 24 5.03 -2.62 9.02
N ALA A 25 6.26 -2.14 8.81
CA ALA A 25 6.45 -0.76 8.35
C ALA A 25 5.97 -0.53 6.92
N THR A 26 5.99 -1.56 6.07
CA THR A 26 5.55 -1.49 4.67
C THR A 26 4.68 -2.69 4.29
N PRO A 27 3.95 -2.68 3.15
CA PRO A 27 3.28 -3.84 2.58
C PRO A 27 4.23 -5.01 2.26
N VAL A 28 5.53 -4.72 2.04
CA VAL A 28 6.54 -5.75 1.77
C VAL A 28 6.96 -6.46 3.06
N THR A 29 6.97 -5.75 4.18
CA THR A 29 7.37 -6.26 5.50
C THR A 29 6.17 -6.54 6.41
N GLY A 30 4.96 -6.52 5.85
CA GLY A 30 3.70 -6.73 6.56
C GLY A 30 3.47 -8.17 7.01
N ILE A 31 2.38 -8.34 7.76
CA ILE A 31 1.92 -9.64 8.27
C ILE A 31 0.44 -9.82 7.95
N ALA A 32 0.06 -11.00 7.47
CA ALA A 32 -1.33 -11.33 7.17
C ALA A 32 -2.21 -11.17 8.42
N ALA A 33 -3.42 -10.63 8.26
CA ALA A 33 -4.25 -10.26 9.40
C ALA A 33 -4.63 -11.43 10.32
N SER A 34 -4.91 -12.61 9.76
CA SER A 34 -5.17 -13.81 10.55
C SER A 34 -3.96 -14.27 11.35
N THR A 35 -2.79 -14.35 10.72
CA THR A 35 -1.53 -14.71 11.40
C THR A 35 -1.17 -13.68 12.48
N TYR A 36 -1.42 -12.40 12.23
CA TYR A 36 -1.18 -11.37 13.24
C TYR A 36 -2.13 -11.50 14.43
N ALA A 37 -3.41 -11.84 14.22
CA ALA A 37 -4.33 -12.12 15.31
C ALA A 37 -3.85 -13.28 16.21
N GLU A 38 -3.29 -14.34 15.61
CA GLU A 38 -2.67 -15.45 16.35
C GLU A 38 -1.39 -15.01 17.09
N LEU A 39 -0.54 -14.21 16.44
CA LEU A 39 0.68 -13.66 17.05
C LEU A 39 0.34 -12.81 18.28
N ARG A 40 -0.69 -11.95 18.21
CA ARG A 40 -1.17 -11.17 19.35
C ARG A 40 -1.54 -12.07 20.53
N GLN A 41 -2.28 -13.14 20.29
CA GLN A 41 -2.66 -14.09 21.33
C GLN A 41 -1.45 -14.84 21.91
N ALA A 42 -0.52 -15.28 21.07
CA ALA A 42 0.72 -15.93 21.50
C ALA A 42 1.60 -15.01 22.36
N LEU A 43 1.55 -13.70 22.09
CA LEU A 43 2.20 -12.66 22.88
C LEU A 43 1.39 -12.25 24.13
N GLY A 44 0.22 -12.83 24.37
CA GLY A 44 -0.61 -12.58 25.56
C GLY A 44 -1.43 -11.29 25.51
N PHE A 45 -1.67 -10.72 24.33
CA PHE A 45 -2.59 -9.59 24.16
C PHE A 45 -4.05 -10.05 24.14
N ALA A 46 -4.97 -9.14 24.45
CA ALA A 46 -6.40 -9.43 24.40
C ALA A 46 -6.88 -9.73 22.97
N PRO A 47 -7.81 -10.68 22.78
CA PRO A 47 -8.38 -11.02 21.48
C PRO A 47 -9.32 -9.89 21.03
N THR A 48 -8.74 -8.89 20.37
CA THR A 48 -9.43 -7.73 19.81
C THR A 48 -9.32 -7.80 18.28
N PRO A 49 -10.36 -7.38 17.54
CA PRO A 49 -10.30 -7.37 16.08
C PRO A 49 -9.12 -6.55 15.57
N VAL A 50 -8.33 -7.14 14.69
CA VAL A 50 -7.14 -6.50 14.12
C VAL A 50 -7.55 -5.60 12.95
N LYS A 51 -6.91 -4.45 12.79
CA LYS A 51 -7.16 -3.57 11.65
C LYS A 51 -6.40 -4.04 10.42
N VAL A 52 -7.07 -4.12 9.29
CA VAL A 52 -6.47 -4.37 7.97
C VAL A 52 -6.10 -3.01 7.37
N TRP A 53 -4.83 -2.63 7.49
CA TRP A 53 -4.36 -1.33 6.99
C TRP A 53 -4.04 -1.36 5.49
N GLU A 54 -3.61 -2.52 4.96
CA GLU A 54 -3.35 -2.74 3.55
C GLU A 54 -4.29 -3.85 3.05
N PRO A 55 -5.40 -3.48 2.36
CA PRO A 55 -6.44 -4.43 1.99
C PRO A 55 -6.09 -5.35 0.82
N PHE A 56 -5.17 -4.98 -0.07
CA PHE A 56 -4.86 -5.78 -1.26
C PHE A 56 -4.29 -7.14 -0.86
N GLN A 57 -3.34 -7.16 0.06
CA GLN A 57 -2.70 -8.34 0.63
C GLN A 57 -3.32 -8.80 1.96
N ILE A 58 -4.32 -8.07 2.46
CA ILE A 58 -4.99 -8.29 3.76
C ILE A 58 -3.97 -8.30 4.91
N LEU A 59 -3.18 -7.24 4.99
CA LEU A 59 -2.13 -7.07 6.00
C LEU A 59 -2.65 -6.30 7.21
N ALA A 60 -2.27 -6.77 8.39
CA ALA A 60 -2.64 -6.16 9.65
C ALA A 60 -1.76 -4.96 10.03
N GLU A 61 -2.37 -3.99 10.68
CA GLU A 61 -1.68 -2.91 11.39
C GLU A 61 -0.94 -3.54 12.58
N VAL A 62 0.38 -3.42 12.61
CA VAL A 62 1.19 -3.89 13.74
C VAL A 62 1.30 -2.77 14.76
N GLU A 63 0.62 -2.91 15.88
CA GLU A 63 0.44 -1.81 16.82
C GLU A 63 1.68 -1.59 17.69
N LEU A 64 1.85 -0.36 18.20
CA LEU A 64 3.03 0.06 18.96
C LEU A 64 3.38 -0.89 20.13
N GLU A 65 2.39 -1.42 20.86
CA GLU A 65 2.62 -2.35 21.96
C GLU A 65 3.24 -3.68 21.50
N VAL A 66 2.86 -4.15 20.31
CA VAL A 66 3.41 -5.37 19.71
C VAL A 66 4.81 -5.10 19.16
N LEU A 67 5.00 -3.97 18.47
CA LEU A 67 6.31 -3.53 17.98
C LEU A 67 7.33 -3.46 19.13
N GLN A 68 6.94 -2.84 20.25
CA GLN A 68 7.77 -2.75 21.46
C GLN A 68 8.08 -4.13 22.05
N LYS A 69 7.07 -5.01 22.14
CA LYS A 69 7.24 -6.35 22.73
C LYS A 69 8.17 -7.25 21.90
N LEU A 70 8.15 -7.09 20.58
CA LEU A 70 9.01 -7.83 19.65
C LEU A 70 10.36 -7.17 19.42
N GLY A 71 10.58 -5.95 19.94
CA GLY A 71 11.78 -5.18 19.71
C GLY A 71 11.96 -4.82 18.23
N VAL A 72 10.87 -4.46 17.55
CA VAL A 72 10.91 -3.88 16.19
C VAL A 72 11.47 -2.46 16.29
N ASP A 73 12.29 -2.07 15.32
CA ASP A 73 13.06 -0.82 15.35
C ASP A 73 12.52 0.27 14.43
N VAL A 74 11.58 -0.07 13.57
CA VAL A 74 11.02 0.82 12.56
C VAL A 74 9.50 0.92 12.64
N ILE A 75 8.96 2.01 12.08
CA ILE A 75 7.53 2.22 11.88
C ILE A 75 7.30 2.92 10.55
N GLY A 76 6.22 2.56 9.87
CA GLY A 76 5.88 3.10 8.54
C GLY A 76 5.11 4.41 8.59
N LEU A 77 5.50 5.36 7.76
CA LEU A 77 4.67 6.49 7.33
C LEU A 77 4.07 6.15 5.96
N ASN A 78 2.89 5.51 5.97
CA ASN A 78 2.23 5.02 4.77
C ASN A 78 1.15 5.98 4.25
N SER A 79 0.76 5.80 2.98
CA SER A 79 -0.35 6.53 2.36
C SER A 79 -1.67 6.26 3.09
N PRO A 80 -2.53 7.28 3.28
CA PRO A 80 -3.88 7.07 3.79
C PRO A 80 -4.81 6.42 2.76
N VAL A 81 -4.44 6.46 1.47
CA VAL A 81 -5.21 5.90 0.35
C VAL A 81 -4.69 4.50 0.01
N THR A 82 -5.61 3.54 -0.06
CA THR A 82 -5.36 2.14 -0.40
C THR A 82 -5.13 1.93 -1.89
N MET A 83 -4.60 0.76 -2.27
CA MET A 83 -4.44 0.35 -3.66
C MET A 83 -5.78 0.30 -4.44
N PHE A 84 -6.91 0.14 -3.75
CA PHE A 84 -8.24 0.22 -4.34
C PHE A 84 -8.79 1.65 -4.44
N GLY A 85 -7.99 2.67 -4.14
CA GLY A 85 -8.33 4.08 -4.41
C GLY A 85 -9.25 4.76 -3.39
N TYR A 86 -9.42 4.19 -2.20
CA TYR A 86 -10.16 4.84 -1.10
C TYR A 86 -9.27 5.07 0.13
N ARG A 87 -9.62 6.06 0.94
CA ARG A 87 -8.99 6.33 2.24
C ARG A 87 -9.37 5.27 3.28
N ASN A 88 -8.38 4.67 3.94
CA ASN A 88 -8.60 3.59 4.91
C ASN A 88 -8.96 4.12 6.30
N GLU A 89 -10.16 4.63 6.44
CA GLU A 89 -10.67 5.28 7.65
C GLU A 89 -12.06 4.76 8.04
N ASN A 90 -12.61 5.26 9.16
CA ASN A 90 -13.96 4.93 9.65
C ASN A 90 -14.19 3.41 9.73
N TRP A 91 -13.33 2.75 10.51
CA TRP A 91 -13.25 1.30 10.65
C TRP A 91 -14.60 0.64 10.94
N LYS A 92 -14.91 -0.44 10.20
CA LYS A 92 -16.08 -1.29 10.40
C LYS A 92 -15.68 -2.76 10.59
N PRO A 93 -16.45 -3.55 11.34
CA PRO A 93 -16.20 -4.98 11.48
C PRO A 93 -16.34 -5.75 10.17
N TRP A 94 -15.46 -6.72 9.97
CA TRP A 94 -15.55 -7.72 8.91
C TRP A 94 -14.94 -9.04 9.38
N LYS A 95 -15.09 -10.11 8.59
CA LYS A 95 -14.65 -11.45 8.97
C LYS A 95 -13.96 -12.13 7.80
N LEU A 96 -12.75 -12.64 8.04
CA LEU A 96 -11.99 -13.42 7.06
C LEU A 96 -12.59 -14.82 6.90
N PHE A 97 -12.18 -15.53 5.85
CA PHE A 97 -12.67 -16.89 5.58
C PHE A 97 -12.33 -17.91 6.68
N ASP A 98 -11.19 -17.76 7.34
CA ASP A 98 -10.80 -18.59 8.49
C ASP A 98 -11.55 -18.24 9.79
N GLY A 99 -12.39 -17.21 9.74
CA GLY A 99 -13.20 -16.76 10.86
C GLY A 99 -12.56 -15.70 11.74
N THR A 100 -11.34 -15.23 11.42
CA THR A 100 -10.71 -14.12 12.11
C THR A 100 -11.58 -12.86 12.00
N GLU A 101 -11.88 -12.25 13.15
CA GLU A 101 -12.55 -10.95 13.22
C GLU A 101 -11.55 -9.82 12.96
N VAL A 102 -11.88 -8.96 12.01
CA VAL A 102 -11.03 -7.85 11.59
C VAL A 102 -11.81 -6.54 11.49
N LEU A 103 -11.08 -5.44 11.43
CA LEU A 103 -11.60 -4.12 11.09
C LEU A 103 -11.08 -3.72 9.72
N VAL A 104 -11.96 -3.25 8.85
CA VAL A 104 -11.64 -2.73 7.52
C VAL A 104 -12.16 -1.31 7.38
N GLY A 105 -11.60 -0.50 6.48
CA GLY A 105 -12.11 0.85 6.24
C GLY A 105 -13.57 0.87 5.77
N GLU A 106 -14.27 1.97 6.02
CA GLU A 106 -15.68 2.16 5.63
C GLU A 106 -15.91 1.85 4.15
N LYS A 107 -14.97 2.32 3.30
CA LYS A 107 -14.98 2.17 1.84
C LYS A 107 -14.42 0.84 1.33
N PHE A 108 -14.06 -0.09 2.23
CA PHE A 108 -13.91 -1.51 1.89
C PHE A 108 -15.30 -2.08 1.54
N VAL A 109 -15.75 -1.86 0.30
CA VAL A 109 -17.05 -2.30 -0.20
C VAL A 109 -16.84 -3.55 -1.02
N VAL A 110 -17.40 -4.66 -0.54
CA VAL A 110 -17.25 -5.98 -1.16
C VAL A 110 -18.60 -6.67 -1.37
N ARG A 111 -18.65 -7.61 -2.32
CA ARG A 111 -19.77 -8.52 -2.53
C ARG A 111 -19.26 -9.93 -2.79
N GLU A 112 -19.95 -10.92 -2.25
CA GLU A 112 -19.70 -12.33 -2.58
C GLU A 112 -20.37 -12.67 -3.92
N ASP A 113 -19.66 -13.39 -4.78
CA ASP A 113 -20.21 -13.89 -6.05
C ASP A 113 -20.77 -15.32 -5.93
N GLU A 114 -21.27 -15.87 -7.03
CA GLU A 114 -21.86 -17.23 -7.05
C GLU A 114 -20.87 -18.35 -6.72
N LYS A 115 -19.56 -18.10 -6.85
CA LYS A 115 -18.49 -19.05 -6.53
C LYS A 115 -18.02 -18.92 -5.08
N GLY A 116 -18.49 -17.89 -4.38
CA GLY A 116 -18.05 -17.54 -3.03
C GLY A 116 -16.76 -16.72 -3.00
N ASP A 117 -16.35 -16.16 -4.15
CA ASP A 117 -15.25 -15.21 -4.21
C ASP A 117 -15.74 -13.84 -3.71
N ILE A 118 -14.86 -13.11 -3.02
CA ILE A 118 -15.16 -11.76 -2.54
C ILE A 118 -14.65 -10.75 -3.56
N LEU A 119 -15.55 -9.98 -4.16
CA LEU A 119 -15.27 -8.96 -5.16
C LEU A 119 -15.23 -7.58 -4.49
N ILE A 120 -14.14 -6.84 -4.68
CA ILE A 120 -13.97 -5.48 -4.15
C ILE A 120 -14.10 -4.44 -5.27
N TYR A 121 -14.69 -3.30 -4.93
CA TYR A 121 -15.02 -2.24 -5.87
C TYR A 121 -14.07 -1.04 -5.73
N PRO A 122 -13.57 -0.49 -6.85
CA PRO A 122 -12.64 0.64 -6.80
C PRO A 122 -13.31 1.83 -6.12
N GLN A 123 -12.60 2.47 -5.20
CA GLN A 123 -13.06 3.64 -4.44
C GLN A 123 -14.34 3.39 -3.60
N GLY A 124 -14.72 2.12 -3.42
CA GLY A 124 -15.99 1.73 -2.83
C GLY A 124 -17.22 2.01 -3.71
N ASP A 125 -17.03 2.22 -5.02
CA ASP A 125 -18.09 2.56 -5.97
C ASP A 125 -18.67 1.33 -6.65
N THR A 126 -19.89 0.93 -6.27
CA THR A 126 -20.57 -0.24 -6.86
C THR A 126 -21.29 0.06 -8.18
N SER A 127 -21.22 1.29 -8.71
CA SER A 127 -21.76 1.62 -10.04
C SER A 127 -20.85 1.16 -11.18
N VAL A 128 -19.60 0.79 -10.87
CA VAL A 128 -18.62 0.26 -11.82
C VAL A 128 -18.27 -1.20 -11.49
N PRO A 129 -17.69 -1.96 -12.44
CA PRO A 129 -17.26 -3.33 -12.18
C PRO A 129 -16.21 -3.43 -11.06
N PRO A 130 -16.17 -4.56 -10.32
CA PRO A 130 -15.17 -4.78 -9.28
C PRO A 130 -13.76 -4.80 -9.87
N SER A 131 -12.78 -4.33 -9.10
CA SER A 131 -11.39 -4.19 -9.52
C SER A 131 -10.45 -5.21 -8.87
N GLY A 132 -10.92 -5.92 -7.85
CA GLY A 132 -10.18 -7.01 -7.21
C GLY A 132 -11.07 -8.17 -6.84
N ARG A 133 -10.46 -9.35 -6.74
CA ARG A 133 -11.11 -10.60 -6.34
C ARG A 133 -10.26 -11.31 -5.31
N LEU A 134 -10.81 -11.56 -4.14
CA LEU A 134 -10.27 -12.48 -3.15
C LEU A 134 -10.94 -13.84 -3.38
N PRO A 135 -10.23 -14.84 -3.92
CA PRO A 135 -10.80 -16.16 -4.17
C PRO A 135 -11.33 -16.80 -2.88
N LYS A 136 -12.37 -17.64 -2.98
CA LYS A 136 -12.92 -18.35 -1.82
C LYS A 136 -11.83 -19.12 -1.06
N GLY A 137 -11.68 -18.82 0.23
CA GLY A 137 -10.63 -19.41 1.08
C GLY A 137 -9.22 -18.90 0.79
N GLY A 138 -9.07 -17.86 -0.04
CA GLY A 138 -7.82 -17.16 -0.29
C GLY A 138 -7.43 -16.22 0.84
N PHE A 139 -6.23 -15.63 0.71
CA PHE A 139 -5.60 -14.79 1.73
C PHE A 139 -5.35 -13.34 1.27
N TYR A 140 -5.49 -13.06 -0.03
CA TYR A 140 -5.26 -11.76 -0.63
C TYR A 140 -6.11 -11.59 -1.89
N PHE A 141 -6.27 -10.35 -2.33
CA PHE A 141 -6.96 -10.01 -3.56
C PHE A 141 -6.02 -10.13 -4.76
N ASP A 142 -6.51 -10.76 -5.82
CA ASP A 142 -5.98 -10.60 -7.17
C ASP A 142 -6.61 -9.37 -7.82
N ALA A 143 -5.85 -8.64 -8.64
CA ALA A 143 -6.42 -7.59 -9.47
C ALA A 143 -7.27 -8.20 -10.61
N ILE A 144 -8.44 -7.62 -10.85
CA ILE A 144 -9.27 -7.95 -12.01
C ILE A 144 -8.83 -7.06 -13.18
N ILE A 145 -8.36 -7.69 -14.25
CA ILE A 145 -7.97 -7.00 -15.48
C ILE A 145 -9.24 -6.45 -16.13
N ARG A 146 -9.31 -5.12 -16.25
CA ARG A 146 -10.44 -4.38 -16.84
C ARG A 146 -10.08 -3.61 -18.10
N GLN A 147 -8.97 -4.02 -18.73
CA GLN A 147 -8.50 -3.47 -19.99
C GLN A 147 -9.62 -3.52 -21.05
N GLN A 148 -9.88 -2.39 -21.70
CA GLN A 148 -10.73 -2.34 -22.89
C GLN A 148 -9.91 -2.69 -24.14
N PRO A 149 -10.53 -3.08 -25.26
CA PRO A 149 -9.80 -3.28 -26.52
C PRO A 149 -8.91 -2.08 -26.83
N ILE A 150 -7.65 -2.35 -27.17
CA ILE A 150 -6.63 -1.34 -27.41
C ILE A 150 -6.41 -1.19 -28.92
N ASP A 151 -6.25 0.05 -29.38
CA ASP A 151 -5.71 0.32 -30.72
C ASP A 151 -4.18 0.37 -30.64
N GLU A 152 -3.53 -0.74 -30.95
CA GLU A 152 -2.07 -0.88 -30.89
C GLU A 152 -1.33 0.15 -31.77
N ALA A 153 -1.97 0.68 -32.83
CA ALA A 153 -1.36 1.67 -33.70
C ALA A 153 -1.38 3.08 -33.12
N HIS A 154 -2.24 3.35 -32.12
CA HIS A 154 -2.47 4.67 -31.55
C HIS A 154 -2.50 4.63 -30.01
N LEU A 155 -1.50 3.97 -29.41
CA LEU A 155 -1.31 3.98 -27.96
C LEU A 155 -0.98 5.38 -27.43
N ASP A 156 -1.71 5.83 -26.42
CA ASP A 156 -1.46 7.10 -25.73
C ASP A 156 -0.91 6.86 -24.30
N PRO A 157 0.37 7.19 -24.04
CA PRO A 157 0.97 7.11 -22.70
C PRO A 157 0.21 7.90 -21.62
N GLN A 158 -0.44 9.02 -22.00
CA GLN A 158 -1.17 9.87 -21.07
C GLN A 158 -2.35 9.14 -20.44
N GLU A 159 -3.05 8.31 -21.22
CA GLU A 159 -4.18 7.51 -20.73
C GLU A 159 -3.77 6.52 -19.64
N PHE A 160 -2.58 5.92 -19.76
CA PHE A 160 -2.05 5.08 -18.69
C PHE A 160 -1.65 5.90 -17.48
N ALA A 161 -0.99 7.03 -17.74
CA ALA A 161 -0.42 7.92 -16.73
C ALA A 161 -1.47 8.70 -15.92
N GLU A 162 -2.76 8.69 -16.28
CA GLU A 162 -3.88 9.28 -15.50
C GLU A 162 -3.89 8.82 -14.02
N GLN A 163 -3.29 7.68 -13.70
CA GLN A 163 -3.17 7.18 -12.32
C GLN A 163 -2.14 7.91 -11.46
N TYR A 164 -1.21 8.64 -12.07
CA TYR A 164 -0.17 9.37 -11.36
C TYR A 164 -0.64 10.79 -11.09
N THR A 165 -0.97 11.06 -9.84
CA THR A 165 -1.46 12.37 -9.40
C THR A 165 -0.52 13.00 -8.39
N LEU A 166 -0.49 14.34 -8.38
CA LEU A 166 0.16 15.09 -7.30
C LEU A 166 -0.56 14.83 -5.97
N TYR A 167 0.20 14.86 -4.88
CA TYR A 167 -0.37 14.86 -3.53
C TYR A 167 -1.27 16.08 -3.35
N THR A 168 -2.42 15.86 -2.74
CA THR A 168 -3.33 16.94 -2.36
C THR A 168 -2.85 17.59 -1.05
N ASP A 169 -3.33 18.80 -0.76
CA ASP A 169 -3.05 19.47 0.52
C ASP A 169 -3.49 18.58 1.71
N GLU A 170 -4.60 17.86 1.59
CA GLU A 170 -5.08 16.92 2.60
C GLU A 170 -4.12 15.74 2.83
N ASP A 171 -3.49 15.23 1.76
CA ASP A 171 -2.47 14.18 1.88
C ASP A 171 -1.22 14.71 2.59
N LEU A 172 -0.78 15.92 2.23
CA LEU A 172 0.39 16.56 2.85
C LEU A 172 0.16 16.88 4.33
N GLU A 173 -1.01 17.39 4.70
CA GLU A 173 -1.42 17.60 6.10
C GLU A 173 -1.45 16.28 6.87
N TYR A 174 -1.96 15.21 6.25
CA TYR A 174 -1.93 13.87 6.84
C TYR A 174 -0.49 13.42 7.10
N PHE A 175 0.40 13.54 6.11
CA PHE A 175 1.80 13.12 6.28
C PHE A 175 2.52 13.94 7.35
N GLN A 176 2.37 15.26 7.34
CA GLN A 176 2.97 16.14 8.34
C GLN A 176 2.51 15.78 9.76
N ARG A 177 1.20 15.66 9.98
CA ARG A 177 0.65 15.29 11.30
C ARG A 177 1.12 13.92 11.75
N THR A 178 1.11 12.95 10.84
CA THR A 178 1.46 11.55 11.17
C THR A 178 2.94 11.43 11.46
N VAL A 179 3.82 12.04 10.65
CA VAL A 179 5.26 11.99 10.90
C VAL A 179 5.63 12.70 12.20
N ASP A 180 4.98 13.82 12.53
CA ASP A 180 5.21 14.51 13.81
C ASP A 180 4.79 13.63 14.99
N GLN A 181 3.63 12.97 14.89
CA GLN A 181 3.18 12.03 15.92
C GLN A 181 4.21 10.89 16.10
N LEU A 182 4.66 10.27 15.01
CA LEU A 182 5.61 9.16 15.05
C LEU A 182 6.97 9.61 15.60
N TYR A 183 7.48 10.74 15.12
CA TYR A 183 8.82 11.22 15.45
C TYR A 183 8.94 11.70 16.89
N TYR A 184 7.95 12.44 17.39
CA TYR A 184 8.01 13.03 18.74
C TYR A 184 7.50 12.12 19.85
N ASN A 185 6.71 11.09 19.53
CA ASN A 185 6.12 10.19 20.55
C ASN A 185 6.70 8.78 20.53
N THR A 186 7.65 8.49 19.63
CA THR A 186 8.33 7.18 19.59
C THR A 186 9.83 7.36 19.39
N ASP A 187 10.58 6.32 19.76
CA ASP A 187 12.01 6.20 19.47
C ASP A 187 12.29 5.33 18.23
N LEU A 188 11.24 4.93 17.51
CA LEU A 188 11.35 4.11 16.31
C LEU A 188 11.88 4.96 15.15
N SER A 189 12.61 4.30 14.26
CA SER A 189 13.03 4.89 12.99
C SER A 189 11.85 4.92 12.02
N ILE A 190 11.70 5.98 11.24
CA ILE A 190 10.54 6.12 10.34
C ILE A 190 10.93 5.67 8.94
N VAL A 191 10.16 4.74 8.38
CA VAL A 191 10.24 4.31 6.97
C VAL A 191 9.19 5.09 6.17
N GLY A 192 9.63 5.85 5.18
CA GLY A 192 8.76 6.65 4.32
C GLY A 192 8.17 5.83 3.17
N GLY A 193 6.85 5.62 3.17
CA GLY A 193 6.16 4.93 2.08
C GLY A 193 6.01 5.81 0.84
N PHE A 194 7.00 5.82 -0.06
CA PHE A 194 6.97 6.59 -1.31
C PHE A 194 6.57 5.75 -2.54
N TRP A 195 5.33 5.28 -2.57
CA TRP A 195 4.80 4.36 -3.59
C TRP A 195 4.86 4.87 -5.03
N GLN A 196 4.80 6.18 -5.23
CA GLN A 196 4.84 6.75 -6.58
C GLN A 196 6.20 6.57 -7.27
N GLY A 197 7.26 6.32 -6.51
CA GLY A 197 8.58 5.98 -7.02
C GLY A 197 8.75 4.52 -7.45
N GLY A 198 7.72 3.68 -7.35
CA GLY A 198 7.74 2.30 -7.85
C GLY A 198 7.42 2.23 -9.34
N PHE A 199 8.45 2.26 -10.20
CA PHE A 199 8.27 2.23 -11.65
C PHE A 199 7.90 0.83 -12.12
N GLY A 200 6.78 0.72 -12.84
CA GLY A 200 6.34 -0.55 -13.43
C GLY A 200 5.93 -1.61 -12.40
N ASP A 201 5.55 -1.22 -11.18
CA ASP A 201 5.00 -2.15 -10.20
C ASP A 201 3.79 -2.89 -10.81
N ILE A 202 3.94 -4.20 -10.97
CA ILE A 202 2.98 -5.03 -11.68
C ILE A 202 1.61 -5.09 -10.97
N ALA A 203 1.57 -4.89 -9.65
CA ALA A 203 0.31 -4.84 -8.91
C ALA A 203 -0.51 -3.57 -9.26
N GLN A 204 0.17 -2.50 -9.68
CA GLN A 204 -0.46 -1.23 -10.07
C GLN A 204 -0.89 -1.22 -11.55
N VAL A 205 -0.24 -2.03 -12.40
CA VAL A 205 -0.51 -2.06 -13.85
C VAL A 205 -2.00 -2.23 -14.16
N PRO A 206 -2.75 -3.19 -13.55
CA PRO A 206 -4.19 -3.33 -13.77
C PRO A 206 -5.05 -2.13 -13.36
N GLY A 207 -4.51 -1.18 -12.60
CA GLY A 207 -5.21 0.01 -12.11
C GLY A 207 -6.36 -0.31 -11.14
N PRO A 208 -6.13 -1.06 -10.04
CA PRO A 208 -7.19 -1.47 -9.10
C PRO A 208 -7.92 -0.28 -8.44
N GLY A 209 -7.27 0.88 -8.30
CA GLY A 209 -7.87 2.11 -7.75
C GLY A 209 -8.61 2.99 -8.76
N LEU A 210 -8.55 2.67 -10.05
CA LEU A 210 -9.22 3.43 -11.10
C LEU A 210 -10.62 2.88 -11.39
N LYS A 211 -11.58 3.76 -11.71
CA LYS A 211 -12.93 3.30 -12.13
C LYS A 211 -12.92 2.70 -13.54
N HIS A 212 -12.15 3.30 -14.46
CA HIS A 212 -12.03 2.88 -15.85
C HIS A 212 -10.57 2.97 -16.29
N PRO A 213 -9.71 1.99 -15.95
CA PRO A 213 -8.30 2.02 -16.31
C PRO A 213 -8.12 1.95 -17.84
N LYS A 214 -7.29 2.82 -18.40
CA LYS A 214 -6.99 2.90 -19.85
C LYS A 214 -5.54 2.57 -20.17
N GLY A 215 -5.25 2.26 -21.44
CA GLY A 215 -3.94 1.78 -21.87
C GLY A 215 -3.73 0.29 -21.59
N ILE A 216 -2.48 -0.17 -21.68
CA ILE A 216 -2.11 -1.58 -21.43
C ILE A 216 -2.14 -1.85 -19.93
N ARG A 217 -3.08 -2.68 -19.49
CA ARG A 217 -3.43 -3.02 -18.10
C ARG A 217 -3.35 -4.51 -17.80
N ASP A 218 -3.29 -5.36 -18.82
CA ASP A 218 -2.99 -6.77 -18.65
C ASP A 218 -1.49 -6.93 -18.32
N PRO A 219 -1.12 -7.58 -17.20
CA PRO A 219 0.28 -7.80 -16.83
C PRO A 219 1.11 -8.51 -17.90
N GLN A 220 0.54 -9.48 -18.62
CA GLN A 220 1.23 -10.19 -19.69
C GLN A 220 1.50 -9.27 -20.87
N GLU A 221 0.50 -8.52 -21.32
CA GLU A 221 0.67 -7.55 -22.40
C GLU A 221 1.62 -6.42 -22.01
N TRP A 222 1.61 -5.98 -20.76
CA TRP A 222 2.55 -5.00 -20.22
C TRP A 222 4.00 -5.47 -20.36
N TYR A 223 4.31 -6.72 -20.02
CA TYR A 223 5.65 -7.27 -20.23
C TYR A 223 6.04 -7.33 -21.70
N ILE A 224 5.10 -7.70 -22.58
CA ILE A 224 5.34 -7.74 -24.03
C ILE A 224 5.58 -6.32 -24.59
N ALA A 225 4.85 -5.32 -24.08
CA ALA A 225 4.92 -3.93 -24.52
C ALA A 225 6.30 -3.29 -24.33
N HIS A 226 7.11 -3.79 -23.40
CA HIS A 226 8.50 -3.34 -23.25
C HIS A 226 9.34 -3.63 -24.50
N VAL A 227 8.99 -4.66 -25.26
CA VAL A 227 9.67 -5.05 -26.50
C VAL A 227 8.91 -4.52 -27.73
N THR A 228 7.59 -4.59 -27.74
CA THR A 228 6.78 -4.23 -28.91
C THR A 228 6.48 -2.73 -29.01
N HIS A 229 6.39 -2.03 -27.87
CA HIS A 229 6.08 -0.59 -27.80
C HIS A 229 7.02 0.16 -26.84
N PRO A 230 8.35 0.09 -27.03
CA PRO A 230 9.32 0.64 -26.09
C PRO A 230 9.16 2.16 -25.87
N ASN A 231 8.78 2.91 -26.90
CA ASN A 231 8.55 4.36 -26.78
C ASN A 231 7.32 4.68 -25.91
N TYR A 232 6.24 3.89 -26.04
CA TYR A 232 5.04 4.04 -25.21
C TYR A 232 5.36 3.84 -23.73
N ILE A 233 6.09 2.76 -23.40
CA ILE A 233 6.52 2.48 -22.03
C ILE A 233 7.49 3.55 -21.50
N TYR A 234 8.43 3.99 -22.34
CA TYR A 234 9.37 5.05 -21.96
C TYR A 234 8.65 6.34 -21.62
N GLU A 235 7.68 6.76 -22.44
CA GLU A 235 6.90 7.98 -22.20
C GLU A 235 6.04 7.88 -20.93
N ILE A 236 5.44 6.71 -20.64
CA ILE A 236 4.76 6.48 -19.35
C ILE A 236 5.70 6.71 -18.18
N PHE A 237 6.90 6.12 -18.22
CA PHE A 237 7.88 6.29 -17.15
C PHE A 237 8.43 7.71 -17.08
N ALA A 238 8.55 8.42 -18.19
CA ALA A 238 8.91 9.83 -18.19
C ALA A 238 7.85 10.66 -17.43
N ILE A 239 6.56 10.44 -17.70
CA ILE A 239 5.47 11.12 -16.99
C ILE A 239 5.45 10.73 -15.51
N GLN A 240 5.56 9.43 -15.20
CA GLN A 240 5.64 8.96 -13.81
C GLN A 240 6.82 9.62 -13.08
N CYS A 241 7.97 9.75 -13.73
CA CYS A 241 9.16 10.38 -13.16
C CYS A 241 8.92 11.86 -12.83
N GLU A 242 8.33 12.62 -13.74
CA GLU A 242 8.03 14.03 -13.50
C GLU A 242 7.09 14.22 -12.31
N VAL A 243 6.01 13.43 -12.25
CA VAL A 243 5.06 13.45 -11.13
C VAL A 243 5.73 13.01 -9.83
N ALA A 244 6.52 11.95 -9.85
CA ALA A 244 7.23 11.45 -8.68
C ALA A 244 8.26 12.46 -8.16
N LEU A 245 9.00 13.14 -9.03
CA LEU A 245 9.94 14.18 -8.61
C LEU A 245 9.25 15.36 -7.94
N GLU A 246 8.09 15.78 -8.44
CA GLU A 246 7.32 16.84 -7.81
C GLU A 246 6.73 16.40 -6.47
N ASN A 247 6.17 15.19 -6.41
CA ASN A 247 5.66 14.62 -5.17
C ASN A 247 6.75 14.37 -4.13
N LEU A 248 7.98 14.06 -4.54
CA LEU A 248 9.11 13.96 -3.62
C LEU A 248 9.43 15.31 -2.97
N LYS A 249 9.36 16.42 -3.73
CA LYS A 249 9.54 17.78 -3.16
C LYS A 249 8.42 18.12 -2.18
N LEU A 250 7.17 17.87 -2.56
CA LEU A 250 6.00 18.12 -1.71
C LEU A 250 6.05 17.27 -0.43
N TYR A 251 6.39 15.99 -0.57
CA TYR A 251 6.54 15.08 0.55
C TYR A 251 7.66 15.55 1.49
N TYR A 252 8.81 15.94 0.96
CA TYR A 252 9.90 16.50 1.76
C TYR A 252 9.50 17.79 2.50
N GLN A 253 8.72 18.68 1.86
CA GLN A 253 8.18 19.87 2.54
C GLN A 253 7.31 19.52 3.74
N ALA A 254 6.50 18.47 3.64
CA ALA A 254 5.64 18.01 4.73
C ALA A 254 6.42 17.31 5.84
N VAL A 255 7.41 16.48 5.50
CA VAL A 255 8.04 15.56 6.47
C VAL A 255 9.41 15.98 6.96
N GLY A 256 10.17 16.74 6.16
CA GLY A 256 11.55 17.13 6.43
C GLY A 256 12.48 15.93 6.64
N ASP A 257 13.49 16.09 7.50
CA ASP A 257 14.51 15.06 7.78
C ASP A 257 14.08 14.03 8.86
N LYS A 258 12.77 13.80 9.01
CA LYS A 258 12.21 12.89 10.04
C LYS A 258 12.15 11.44 9.57
N ILE A 259 12.33 11.19 8.28
CA ILE A 259 12.36 9.86 7.67
C ILE A 259 13.82 9.40 7.61
N ASP A 260 14.05 8.14 8.01
CA ASP A 260 15.38 7.55 8.01
C ASP A 260 15.58 6.55 6.87
N VAL A 261 14.49 5.90 6.40
CA VAL A 261 14.49 4.85 5.36
C VAL A 261 13.48 5.18 4.27
#